data_AF-A0AAU6CNM8-F1
#
_entry.id   AF-A0AAU6CNM8-F1
#
_cell.length_a   1.000
_cell.length_b   1.000
_cell.length_c   1.000
_cell.angle_alpha   90.00
_cell.angle_beta   90.00
_cell.angle_gamma   90.00
#
_symmetry.space_group_name_H-M   'P 1'
#
loop_
_entity.id
_entity.type
_entity.pdbx_description
1 polymer ?
#
loop_
_entity_poly.entity_id
_entity_poly.type
_entity_poly.pdbx_seq_one_letter_code
_entity_poly.pdbx_strand_id
1 'polypeptide(L)'
;MTPPPAREIETLEEFDRVALSGSFAGYRLQAVDLTDRTFALLVADTTQAVFLGCPMEPQALAHVRAGGALVFPPVPHLPFDPYRAALYNPAELYADLAGGYERTPDARAYEWFRTTAANGDILASMLRSIHDDAVSDALDEHLAGARVVGVMGGHAIKRGTDAYAGAARLGRALARSGLTVATGGGPGAMEAANFGAYAAPHDDLMLGKALSVLGGAPSFRPSVGEWAMTAFEVRDRWSEGGTSLGVPTWFYGHEPPNAFASHIAKFFANPVREDTLLARCNAGVVFLPGAAGTIQEIFDAATPNYYSSRGEPTPMVLVDRAHWTERLPAWPLLNALARDHPMAWRIALVESVSEVPDALARLLEK
;
A
#
# COMPACT_ATOMS: atom_id res chain seq x y z
N MET A 1 19.59 15.16 21.59
CA MET A 1 18.44 14.75 22.42
C MET A 1 17.34 14.40 21.44
N THR A 2 17.01 13.12 21.28
CA THR A 2 15.87 12.71 20.45
C THR A 2 14.62 13.30 21.12
N PRO A 3 13.75 14.03 20.40
CA PRO A 3 12.49 14.45 20.98
C PRO A 3 11.73 13.22 21.49
N PRO A 4 10.95 13.34 22.58
CA PRO A 4 10.08 12.24 22.99
C PRO A 4 9.18 11.84 21.81
N PRO A 5 8.82 10.55 21.69
CA PRO A 5 7.91 10.12 20.64
C PRO A 5 6.62 10.95 20.71
N ALA A 6 6.08 11.29 19.53
CA ALA A 6 4.78 11.93 19.45
C ALA A 6 3.75 11.04 20.18
N ARG A 7 2.79 11.69 20.84
CA ARG A 7 1.71 10.98 21.54
C ARG A 7 0.47 11.05 20.68
N GLU A 8 0.34 10.10 19.78
CA GLU A 8 -0.80 9.99 18.86
C GLU A 8 -1.99 9.26 19.52
N ILE A 9 -3.18 9.65 19.10
CA ILE A 9 -4.47 9.07 19.46
C ILE A 9 -5.27 8.94 18.15
N GLU A 10 -5.53 7.72 17.77
CA GLU A 10 -6.15 7.39 16.47
C GLU A 10 -7.44 6.60 16.65
N THR A 11 -7.69 6.14 17.87
CA THR A 11 -8.90 5.40 18.24
C THR A 11 -9.66 6.09 19.35
N LEU A 12 -10.97 5.85 19.38
CA LEU A 12 -11.83 6.30 20.48
C LEU A 12 -11.44 5.66 21.82
N GLU A 13 -10.96 4.42 21.81
CA GLU A 13 -10.50 3.74 23.02
C GLU A 13 -9.26 4.41 23.62
N GLU A 14 -8.29 4.78 22.79
CA GLU A 14 -7.13 5.54 23.24
C GLU A 14 -7.51 6.92 23.76
N PHE A 15 -8.42 7.60 23.07
CA PHE A 15 -8.97 8.87 23.52
C PHE A 15 -9.57 8.72 24.92
N ASP A 16 -10.47 7.75 25.11
CA ASP A 16 -11.17 7.53 26.37
C ASP A 16 -10.19 7.19 27.49
N ARG A 17 -9.15 6.40 27.21
CA ARG A 17 -8.09 6.09 28.16
C ARG A 17 -7.29 7.34 28.56
N VAL A 18 -6.90 8.18 27.61
CA VAL A 18 -6.13 9.41 27.89
C VAL A 18 -7.00 10.47 28.58
N ALA A 19 -8.28 10.55 28.23
CA ALA A 19 -9.25 11.46 28.85
C ALA A 19 -9.32 11.31 30.36
N LEU A 20 -9.11 10.09 30.89
CA LEU A 20 -9.07 9.82 32.33
C LEU A 20 -7.97 10.60 33.07
N SER A 21 -6.90 10.98 32.37
CA SER A 21 -5.82 11.82 32.95
C SER A 21 -6.22 13.30 33.07
N GLY A 22 -7.29 13.72 32.39
CA GLY A 22 -7.72 15.11 32.33
C GLY A 22 -6.85 16.03 31.47
N SER A 23 -5.87 15.50 30.72
CA SER A 23 -5.00 16.31 29.87
C SER A 23 -4.66 15.63 28.55
N PHE A 24 -4.90 16.35 27.46
CA PHE A 24 -4.43 16.07 26.12
C PHE A 24 -3.23 16.97 25.74
N ALA A 25 -2.55 17.57 26.72
CA ALA A 25 -1.48 18.51 26.43
C ALA A 25 -0.35 17.85 25.61
N GLY A 26 -0.07 18.44 24.44
CA GLY A 26 0.93 17.93 23.50
C GLY A 26 0.55 16.67 22.72
N TYR A 27 -0.67 16.12 22.89
CA TYR A 27 -1.13 14.98 22.08
C TYR A 27 -1.48 15.40 20.65
N ARG A 28 -1.48 14.41 19.74
CA ARG A 28 -1.94 14.51 18.36
C ARG A 28 -3.12 13.56 18.20
N LEU A 29 -4.28 14.08 17.83
CA LEU A 29 -5.50 13.30 17.63
C LEU A 29 -5.82 13.31 16.15
N GLN A 30 -6.09 12.14 15.57
CA GLN A 30 -6.22 11.98 14.12
C GLN A 30 -7.43 11.15 13.76
N ALA A 31 -8.32 11.72 12.94
CA ALA A 31 -9.52 11.06 12.39
C ALA A 31 -10.44 10.37 13.42
N VAL A 32 -10.43 10.81 14.68
CA VAL A 32 -11.31 10.28 15.73
C VAL A 32 -12.62 11.07 15.78
N ASP A 33 -13.76 10.38 15.73
CA ASP A 33 -15.08 11.00 15.96
C ASP A 33 -15.29 11.30 17.44
N LEU A 34 -15.23 12.58 17.80
CA LEU A 34 -15.34 13.08 19.18
C LEU A 34 -16.67 13.80 19.45
N THR A 35 -17.66 13.65 18.57
CA THR A 35 -18.99 14.28 18.74
C THR A 35 -19.62 13.89 20.08
N ASP A 36 -19.57 12.60 20.43
CA ASP A 36 -20.08 12.05 21.70
C ASP A 36 -19.14 12.26 22.90
N ARG A 37 -18.04 13.03 22.76
CA ARG A 37 -17.03 13.25 23.81
C ARG A 37 -16.95 14.68 24.31
N THR A 38 -18.01 15.45 24.07
CA THR A 38 -18.07 16.87 24.42
C THR A 38 -17.72 17.14 25.89
N PHE A 39 -18.29 16.41 26.85
CA PHE A 39 -17.98 16.64 28.27
C PHE A 39 -16.48 16.45 28.58
N ALA A 40 -15.89 15.37 28.07
CA ALA A 40 -14.46 15.09 28.26
C ALA A 40 -13.58 16.21 27.69
N LEU A 41 -13.93 16.73 26.51
CA LEU A 41 -13.21 17.84 25.88
C LEU A 41 -13.36 19.17 26.62
N LEU A 42 -14.51 19.43 27.25
CA LEU A 42 -14.77 20.67 28.00
C LEU A 42 -14.04 20.76 29.34
N VAL A 43 -13.56 19.63 29.88
CA VAL A 43 -12.89 19.57 31.18
C VAL A 43 -11.40 19.25 31.07
N ALA A 44 -10.90 18.89 29.88
CA ALA A 44 -9.52 18.50 29.66
C ALA A 44 -8.62 19.69 29.33
N ASP A 45 -7.36 19.63 29.77
CA ASP A 45 -6.31 20.53 29.28
C ASP A 45 -5.90 20.15 27.86
N THR A 46 -6.10 21.06 26.90
CA THR A 46 -5.77 20.85 25.47
C THR A 46 -4.58 21.69 25.00
N THR A 47 -3.77 22.19 25.93
CA THR A 47 -2.61 23.04 25.62
C THR A 47 -1.68 22.35 24.63
N GLN A 48 -1.39 22.99 23.49
CA GLN A 48 -0.50 22.45 22.44
C GLN A 48 -0.97 21.11 21.84
N ALA A 49 -2.21 20.68 22.08
CA ALA A 49 -2.79 19.55 21.38
C ALA A 49 -3.02 19.88 19.90
N VAL A 50 -2.99 18.88 19.02
CA VAL A 50 -3.38 19.01 17.62
C VAL A 50 -4.51 18.04 17.34
N PHE A 51 -5.56 18.50 16.67
CA PHE A 51 -6.67 17.68 16.21
C PHE A 51 -6.73 17.74 14.69
N LEU A 52 -6.52 16.61 14.04
CA LEU A 52 -6.54 16.41 12.59
C LEU A 52 -7.85 15.73 12.20
N GLY A 53 -8.75 16.48 11.57
CA GLY A 53 -9.97 15.90 11.01
C GLY A 53 -10.92 15.28 12.02
N CYS A 54 -10.86 15.65 13.31
CA CYS A 54 -11.71 15.08 14.36
C CYS A 54 -13.06 15.81 14.45
N PRO A 55 -14.21 15.17 14.12
CA PRO A 55 -15.54 15.74 14.34
C PRO A 55 -15.80 16.04 15.80
N MET A 56 -16.42 17.19 16.09
CA MET A 56 -16.77 17.64 17.44
C MET A 56 -18.06 18.46 17.41
N GLU A 57 -18.79 18.48 18.52
CA GLU A 57 -19.85 19.46 18.72
C GLU A 57 -19.29 20.90 18.76
N PRO A 58 -20.03 21.92 18.28
CA PRO A 58 -19.53 23.30 18.19
C PRO A 58 -18.98 23.87 19.49
N GLN A 59 -19.61 23.53 20.63
CA GLN A 59 -19.15 23.99 21.94
C GLN A 59 -17.80 23.39 22.36
N ALA A 60 -17.58 22.10 22.05
CA ALA A 60 -16.32 21.42 22.35
C ALA A 60 -15.21 21.99 21.45
N LEU A 61 -15.49 22.17 20.15
CA LEU A 61 -14.56 22.77 19.20
C LEU A 61 -14.12 24.18 19.63
N ALA A 62 -15.07 25.02 20.07
CA ALA A 62 -14.77 26.37 20.54
C ALA A 62 -13.88 26.34 21.80
N HIS A 63 -14.18 25.44 22.74
CA HIS A 63 -13.40 25.28 23.97
C HIS A 63 -11.98 24.79 23.70
N VAL A 64 -11.82 23.72 22.92
CA VAL A 64 -10.52 23.13 22.55
C VAL A 64 -9.61 24.17 21.88
N ARG A 65 -10.16 24.99 20.97
CA ARG A 65 -9.41 26.09 20.33
C ARG A 65 -9.03 27.18 21.32
N ALA A 66 -9.95 27.57 22.22
CA ALA A 66 -9.67 28.55 23.26
C ALA A 66 -8.61 28.06 24.26
N GLY A 67 -8.52 26.73 24.47
CA GLY A 67 -7.50 26.05 25.27
C GLY A 67 -6.12 25.93 24.60
N GLY A 68 -5.90 26.55 23.43
CA GLY A 68 -4.59 26.59 22.77
C GLY A 68 -4.26 25.38 21.90
N ALA A 69 -5.25 24.58 21.52
CA ALA A 69 -5.08 23.50 20.55
C ALA A 69 -5.12 24.02 19.10
N LEU A 70 -4.35 23.37 18.22
CA LEU A 70 -4.45 23.56 16.77
C LEU A 70 -5.47 22.56 16.21
N VAL A 71 -6.50 23.04 15.51
CA VAL A 71 -7.59 22.17 15.02
C VAL A 71 -7.80 22.32 13.52
N PHE A 72 -7.51 21.25 12.79
CA PHE A 72 -7.83 21.07 11.38
C PHE A 72 -9.21 20.40 11.27
N PRO A 73 -10.20 21.07 10.65
CA PRO A 73 -11.57 20.56 10.64
C PRO A 73 -11.73 19.36 9.70
N PRO A 74 -12.69 18.46 9.96
CA PRO A 74 -13.17 17.52 8.96
C PRO A 74 -13.61 18.26 7.70
N VAL A 75 -13.32 17.72 6.53
CA VAL A 75 -13.70 18.33 5.25
C VAL A 75 -14.92 17.61 4.69
N PRO A 76 -16.10 18.26 4.67
CA PRO A 76 -17.33 17.59 4.26
C PRO A 76 -17.32 17.29 2.75
N HIS A 77 -18.09 16.28 2.36
CA HIS A 77 -18.34 15.91 0.96
C HIS A 77 -17.15 15.39 0.16
N LEU A 78 -16.00 15.11 0.80
CA LEU A 78 -14.93 14.37 0.14
C LEU A 78 -15.29 12.89 0.00
N PRO A 79 -14.89 12.23 -1.11
CA PRO A 79 -15.05 10.79 -1.27
C PRO A 79 -13.96 9.96 -0.56
N PHE A 80 -13.05 10.61 0.16
CA PHE A 80 -11.99 10.02 0.97
C PHE A 80 -11.78 10.88 2.23
N ASP A 81 -11.21 10.29 3.27
CA ASP A 81 -10.77 11.04 4.44
C ASP A 81 -9.29 11.44 4.29
N PRO A 82 -8.97 12.75 4.18
CA PRO A 82 -7.59 13.21 4.04
C PRO A 82 -6.76 13.03 5.31
N TYR A 83 -7.38 12.82 6.48
CA TYR A 83 -6.66 12.68 7.76
C TYR A 83 -6.62 11.24 8.26
N ARG A 84 -6.99 10.26 7.42
CA ARG A 84 -7.18 8.87 7.86
C ARG A 84 -5.96 8.32 8.59
N ALA A 85 -6.20 7.63 9.70
CA ALA A 85 -5.18 7.00 10.54
C ALA A 85 -4.89 5.52 10.17
N ALA A 86 -5.59 4.97 9.18
CA ALA A 86 -5.46 3.56 8.81
C ALA A 86 -5.32 3.40 7.30
N LEU A 87 -4.71 2.29 6.88
CA LEU A 87 -4.66 1.90 5.47
C LEU A 87 -6.05 1.51 4.94
N TYR A 88 -6.22 1.56 3.62
CA TYR A 88 -7.45 1.09 2.99
C TYR A 88 -7.52 -0.43 3.04
N ASN A 89 -8.72 -0.99 2.94
CA ASN A 89 -8.90 -2.40 2.62
C ASN A 89 -9.83 -2.56 1.40
N PRO A 90 -9.83 -3.74 0.74
CA PRO A 90 -10.68 -3.97 -0.43
C PRO A 90 -12.17 -3.73 -0.18
N ALA A 91 -12.70 -4.13 0.98
CA ALA A 91 -14.13 -4.00 1.28
C ALA A 91 -14.55 -2.52 1.40
N GLU A 92 -13.67 -1.67 1.94
CA GLU A 92 -13.84 -0.22 1.99
C GLU A 92 -13.82 0.39 0.58
N LEU A 93 -12.74 0.14 -0.20
CA LEU A 93 -12.58 0.75 -1.53
C LEU A 93 -13.66 0.33 -2.53
N TYR A 94 -14.18 -0.89 -2.39
CA TYR A 94 -15.25 -1.45 -3.22
C TYR A 94 -16.63 -1.44 -2.55
N ALA A 95 -16.83 -0.65 -1.50
CA ALA A 95 -18.16 -0.49 -0.92
C ALA A 95 -19.18 -0.07 -1.99
N ASP A 96 -20.38 -0.67 -1.98
CA ASP A 96 -21.43 -0.47 -3.02
C ASP A 96 -21.08 -0.98 -4.43
N LEU A 97 -20.15 -1.94 -4.57
CA LEU A 97 -19.81 -2.56 -5.86
C LEU A 97 -21.01 -3.16 -6.59
N ALA A 98 -21.98 -3.72 -5.86
CA ALA A 98 -23.22 -4.28 -6.43
C ALA A 98 -24.08 -3.22 -7.16
N GLY A 99 -23.95 -1.95 -6.77
CA GLY A 99 -24.59 -0.83 -7.46
C GLY A 99 -23.85 -0.36 -8.72
N GLY A 100 -22.63 -0.85 -8.98
CA GLY A 100 -21.74 -0.43 -10.06
C GLY A 100 -20.42 0.12 -9.52
N TYR A 101 -19.32 -0.10 -10.26
CA TYR A 101 -17.97 0.31 -9.82
C TYR A 101 -17.86 1.82 -9.58
N GLU A 102 -18.57 2.61 -10.38
CA GLU A 102 -18.58 4.07 -10.38
C GLU A 102 -19.14 4.66 -9.08
N ARG A 103 -19.88 3.87 -8.31
CA ARG A 103 -20.44 4.26 -7.01
C ARG A 103 -19.50 3.99 -5.84
N THR A 104 -18.46 3.19 -6.07
CA THR A 104 -17.50 2.81 -5.05
C THR A 104 -16.67 4.01 -4.58
N PRO A 105 -16.20 4.01 -3.31
CA PRO A 105 -15.27 5.04 -2.83
C PRO A 105 -14.06 5.22 -3.73
N ASP A 106 -13.52 4.11 -4.26
CA ASP A 106 -12.35 4.17 -5.15
C ASP A 106 -12.60 4.99 -6.42
N ALA A 107 -13.70 4.69 -7.12
CA ALA A 107 -14.06 5.38 -8.36
C ALA A 107 -14.44 6.84 -8.11
N ARG A 108 -15.12 7.13 -7.00
CA ARG A 108 -15.48 8.50 -6.61
C ARG A 108 -14.26 9.35 -6.26
N ALA A 109 -13.28 8.77 -5.55
CA ALA A 109 -12.01 9.44 -5.27
C ALA A 109 -11.21 9.71 -6.55
N TYR A 110 -11.21 8.78 -7.51
CA TYR A 110 -10.60 8.99 -8.82
C TYR A 110 -11.27 10.14 -9.59
N GLU A 111 -12.60 10.18 -9.65
CA GLU A 111 -13.32 11.23 -10.36
C GLU A 111 -13.09 12.61 -9.72
N TRP A 112 -13.10 12.66 -8.38
CA TRP A 112 -12.72 13.86 -7.65
C TRP A 112 -11.28 14.30 -7.95
N PHE A 113 -10.34 13.36 -8.02
CA PHE A 113 -8.95 13.66 -8.39
C PHE A 113 -8.86 14.22 -9.81
N ARG A 114 -9.51 13.59 -10.79
CA ARG A 114 -9.49 14.05 -12.19
C ARG A 114 -10.04 15.47 -12.34
N THR A 115 -11.14 15.77 -11.67
CA THR A 115 -11.80 17.07 -11.75
C THR A 115 -10.99 18.17 -11.07
N THR A 116 -10.29 17.85 -9.97
CA THR A 116 -9.53 18.82 -9.17
C THR A 116 -8.03 18.89 -9.51
N ALA A 117 -7.48 17.93 -10.23
CA ALA A 117 -6.07 17.97 -10.65
C ALA A 117 -5.83 19.03 -11.75
N ALA A 118 -6.84 19.24 -12.61
CA ALA A 118 -6.73 20.11 -13.77
C ALA A 118 -7.05 21.59 -13.51
N ASN A 119 -7.67 21.91 -12.36
CA ASN A 119 -8.24 23.23 -12.11
C ASN A 119 -7.35 24.19 -11.30
N GLY A 120 -6.20 23.71 -10.78
CA GLY A 120 -5.26 24.52 -9.99
C GLY A 120 -5.75 24.89 -8.58
N ASP A 121 -6.76 24.21 -8.06
CA ASP A 121 -7.28 24.46 -6.70
C ASP A 121 -6.26 24.07 -5.64
N ILE A 122 -5.83 25.07 -4.86
CA ILE A 122 -4.87 24.90 -3.76
C ILE A 122 -5.44 24.08 -2.61
N LEU A 123 -6.75 24.16 -2.36
CA LEU A 123 -7.37 23.37 -1.30
C LEU A 123 -7.34 21.89 -1.69
N ALA A 124 -7.76 21.56 -2.91
CA ALA A 124 -7.70 20.19 -3.41
C ALA A 124 -6.27 19.63 -3.43
N SER A 125 -5.27 20.41 -3.87
CA SER A 125 -3.88 19.95 -3.84
C SER A 125 -3.36 19.72 -2.42
N MET A 126 -3.66 20.63 -1.50
CA MET A 126 -3.31 20.48 -0.08
C MET A 126 -3.96 19.23 0.52
N LEU A 127 -5.24 18.96 0.25
CA LEU A 127 -5.95 17.79 0.78
C LEU A 127 -5.38 16.46 0.26
N ARG A 128 -4.92 16.41 -0.99
CA ARG A 128 -4.20 15.25 -1.52
C ARG A 128 -2.86 15.05 -0.83
N SER A 129 -2.14 16.14 -0.56
CA SER A 129 -0.86 16.07 0.16
C SER A 129 -1.04 15.61 1.61
N ILE A 130 -2.05 16.13 2.33
CA ILE A 130 -2.37 15.67 3.69
C ILE A 130 -2.75 14.19 3.67
N HIS A 131 -3.58 13.78 2.71
CA HIS A 131 -3.96 12.39 2.53
C HIS A 131 -2.76 11.47 2.31
N ASP A 132 -1.90 11.81 1.35
CA ASP A 132 -0.74 10.99 1.00
C ASP A 132 0.28 10.92 2.16
N ASP A 133 0.39 11.98 2.96
CA ASP A 133 1.19 12.00 4.20
C ASP A 133 0.59 11.06 5.25
N ALA A 134 -0.72 11.17 5.53
CA ALA A 134 -1.43 10.32 6.49
C ALA A 134 -1.38 8.83 6.09
N VAL A 135 -1.48 8.51 4.79
CA VAL A 135 -1.33 7.14 4.30
C VAL A 135 0.11 6.64 4.42
N SER A 136 1.12 7.51 4.27
CA SER A 136 2.52 7.13 4.45
C SER A 136 2.82 6.81 5.92
N ASP A 137 2.28 7.60 6.83
CA ASP A 137 2.42 7.43 8.27
C ASP A 137 1.77 6.12 8.74
N ALA A 138 0.49 5.92 8.42
CA ALA A 138 -0.23 4.68 8.70
C ALA A 138 0.44 3.44 8.08
N LEU A 139 1.15 3.60 6.96
CA LEU A 139 1.92 2.53 6.35
C LEU A 139 3.17 2.17 7.15
N ASP A 140 3.90 3.18 7.63
CA ASP A 140 5.12 2.97 8.41
C ASP A 140 4.80 2.28 9.74
N GLU A 141 3.69 2.64 10.39
CA GLU A 141 3.18 1.96 11.57
C GLU A 141 2.76 0.52 11.27
N HIS A 142 2.00 0.31 10.21
CA HIS A 142 1.55 -1.02 9.81
C HIS A 142 2.71 -1.98 9.51
N LEU A 143 3.81 -1.46 8.97
CA LEU A 143 4.99 -2.24 8.60
C LEU A 143 6.07 -2.26 9.69
N ALA A 144 5.82 -1.67 10.86
CA ALA A 144 6.78 -1.65 11.95
C ALA A 144 7.21 -3.09 12.34
N GLY A 145 8.50 -3.39 12.16
CA GLY A 145 9.06 -4.72 12.44
C GLY A 145 8.77 -5.79 11.38
N ALA A 146 8.00 -5.49 10.33
CA ALA A 146 7.73 -6.42 9.25
C ALA A 146 8.96 -6.61 8.34
N ARG A 147 9.12 -7.83 7.82
CA ARG A 147 10.07 -8.14 6.75
C ARG A 147 9.35 -8.10 5.42
N VAL A 148 9.56 -7.06 4.63
CA VAL A 148 8.75 -6.77 3.45
C VAL A 148 9.53 -7.09 2.18
N VAL A 149 8.91 -7.89 1.32
CA VAL A 149 9.44 -8.22 -0.01
C VAL A 149 8.55 -7.60 -1.09
N GLY A 150 9.14 -6.77 -1.93
CA GLY A 150 8.46 -6.17 -3.08
C GLY A 150 8.37 -7.16 -4.23
N VAL A 151 7.22 -7.26 -4.88
CA VAL A 151 7.05 -7.98 -6.16
C VAL A 151 6.54 -7.00 -7.21
N MET A 152 7.45 -6.65 -8.11
CA MET A 152 7.24 -5.74 -9.23
C MET A 152 6.97 -6.52 -10.50
N GLY A 153 6.13 -5.98 -11.38
CA GLY A 153 5.82 -6.61 -12.66
C GLY A 153 4.68 -5.95 -13.41
N GLY A 154 4.52 -6.33 -14.68
CA GLY A 154 3.55 -5.69 -15.57
C GLY A 154 2.08 -5.94 -15.17
N HIS A 155 1.26 -4.89 -15.33
CA HIS A 155 -0.20 -4.92 -15.18
C HIS A 155 -0.93 -5.73 -16.28
N ALA A 156 -0.22 -6.11 -17.35
CA ALA A 156 -0.80 -6.70 -18.57
C ALA A 156 -1.02 -8.22 -18.50
N ILE A 157 -0.50 -8.89 -17.46
CA ILE A 157 -0.70 -10.32 -17.26
C ILE A 157 -2.19 -10.58 -16.98
N LYS A 158 -2.78 -11.54 -17.70
CA LYS A 158 -4.20 -11.87 -17.58
C LYS A 158 -4.42 -13.00 -16.56
N ARG A 159 -5.53 -12.93 -15.81
CA ARG A 159 -6.00 -14.08 -15.02
C ARG A 159 -6.24 -15.29 -15.94
N GLY A 160 -6.03 -16.50 -15.42
CA GLY A 160 -6.14 -17.75 -16.19
C GLY A 160 -4.92 -18.12 -17.04
N THR A 161 -3.83 -17.34 -16.98
CA THR A 161 -2.57 -17.66 -17.68
C THR A 161 -1.55 -18.34 -16.74
N ASP A 162 -0.61 -19.09 -17.30
CA ASP A 162 0.49 -19.70 -16.52
C ASP A 162 1.38 -18.65 -15.85
N ALA A 163 1.60 -17.51 -16.50
CA ALA A 163 2.35 -16.39 -15.92
C ALA A 163 1.66 -15.84 -14.65
N TYR A 164 0.33 -15.68 -14.69
CA TYR A 164 -0.44 -15.27 -13.52
C TYR A 164 -0.36 -16.32 -12.41
N ALA A 165 -0.55 -17.59 -12.75
CA ALA A 165 -0.45 -18.68 -11.78
C ALA A 165 0.97 -18.78 -11.16
N GLY A 166 2.02 -18.56 -11.95
CA GLY A 166 3.40 -18.50 -11.48
C GLY A 166 3.65 -17.38 -10.48
N ALA A 167 3.19 -16.16 -10.78
CA ALA A 167 3.27 -15.02 -9.85
C ALA A 167 2.46 -15.27 -8.56
N ALA A 168 1.31 -15.94 -8.64
CA ALA A 168 0.54 -16.35 -7.47
C ALA A 168 1.26 -17.39 -6.61
N ARG A 169 1.92 -18.38 -7.22
CA ARG A 169 2.76 -19.33 -6.48
C ARG A 169 3.94 -18.64 -5.80
N LEU A 170 4.56 -17.67 -6.46
CA LEU A 170 5.63 -16.86 -5.88
C LEU A 170 5.14 -16.10 -4.64
N GLY A 171 4.08 -15.30 -4.76
CA GLY A 171 3.54 -14.54 -3.62
C GLY A 171 3.16 -15.44 -2.45
N ARG A 172 2.62 -16.63 -2.73
CA ARG A 172 2.30 -17.64 -1.73
C ARG A 172 3.54 -18.20 -1.02
N ALA A 173 4.59 -18.51 -1.78
CA ALA A 173 5.85 -19.03 -1.23
C ALA A 173 6.54 -17.99 -0.34
N LEU A 174 6.57 -16.73 -0.78
CA LEU A 174 7.13 -15.61 0.00
C LEU A 174 6.35 -15.37 1.29
N ALA A 175 5.01 -15.36 1.24
CA ALA A 175 4.20 -15.23 2.44
C ALA A 175 4.43 -16.40 3.42
N ARG A 176 4.52 -17.63 2.92
CA ARG A 176 4.81 -18.82 3.74
C ARG A 176 6.22 -18.85 4.34
N SER A 177 7.17 -18.09 3.81
CA SER A 177 8.49 -17.93 4.41
C SER A 177 8.56 -16.83 5.49
N GLY A 178 7.39 -16.24 5.84
CA GLY A 178 7.28 -15.21 6.88
C GLY A 178 7.57 -13.79 6.38
N LEU A 179 7.50 -13.56 5.06
CA LEU A 179 7.65 -12.24 4.47
C LEU A 179 6.27 -11.59 4.20
N THR A 180 6.17 -10.29 4.43
CA THR A 180 5.04 -9.48 3.98
C THR A 180 5.24 -9.17 2.50
N VAL A 181 4.35 -9.69 1.63
CA VAL A 181 4.39 -9.40 0.19
C VAL A 181 3.82 -8.00 -0.05
N ALA A 182 4.59 -7.13 -0.70
CA ALA A 182 4.17 -5.80 -1.13
C ALA A 182 4.21 -5.70 -2.66
N THR A 183 3.22 -5.03 -3.26
CA THR A 183 3.15 -4.81 -4.71
C THR A 183 2.65 -3.39 -5.00
N GLY A 184 2.70 -2.97 -6.26
CA GLY A 184 2.05 -1.73 -6.72
C GLY A 184 0.52 -1.71 -6.66
N GLY A 185 -0.11 -2.79 -6.18
CA GLY A 185 -1.54 -2.85 -5.84
C GLY A 185 -2.51 -2.91 -7.02
N GLY A 186 -2.03 -2.94 -8.26
CA GLY A 186 -2.85 -3.01 -9.47
C GLY A 186 -3.18 -4.44 -9.94
N PRO A 187 -3.71 -4.59 -11.16
CA PRO A 187 -3.99 -5.89 -11.78
C PRO A 187 -2.70 -6.62 -12.23
N GLY A 188 -2.84 -7.80 -12.82
CA GLY A 188 -1.73 -8.54 -13.43
C GLY A 188 -0.79 -9.19 -12.42
N ALA A 189 0.53 -9.01 -12.58
CA ALA A 189 1.53 -9.61 -11.68
C ALA A 189 1.34 -9.16 -10.22
N MET A 190 1.00 -7.89 -10.01
CA MET A 190 0.76 -7.30 -8.70
C MET A 190 -0.40 -8.02 -8.00
N GLU A 191 -1.56 -8.09 -8.67
CA GLU A 191 -2.70 -8.86 -8.16
C GLU A 191 -2.34 -10.31 -7.90
N ALA A 192 -1.67 -10.98 -8.84
CA ALA A 192 -1.32 -12.39 -8.69
C ALA A 192 -0.47 -12.64 -7.44
N ALA A 193 0.54 -11.81 -7.18
CA ALA A 193 1.38 -11.93 -5.99
C ALA A 193 0.59 -11.66 -4.70
N ASN A 194 -0.26 -10.63 -4.64
CA ASN A 194 -1.15 -10.40 -3.49
C ASN A 194 -2.15 -11.55 -3.29
N PHE A 195 -2.71 -12.10 -4.37
CA PHE A 195 -3.57 -13.28 -4.34
C PHE A 195 -2.83 -14.51 -3.80
N GLY A 196 -1.58 -14.70 -4.22
CA GLY A 196 -0.71 -15.74 -3.68
C GLY A 196 -0.54 -15.63 -2.16
N ALA A 197 -0.23 -14.43 -1.68
CA ALA A 197 -0.09 -14.14 -0.26
C ALA A 197 -1.41 -14.32 0.51
N TYR A 198 -2.53 -13.84 -0.05
CA TYR A 198 -3.87 -14.10 0.47
C TYR A 198 -4.15 -15.60 0.61
N ALA A 199 -3.76 -16.39 -0.39
CA ALA A 199 -3.98 -17.83 -0.40
C ALA A 199 -3.05 -18.62 0.56
N ALA A 200 -2.00 -18.00 1.11
CA ALA A 200 -0.94 -18.68 1.87
C ALA A 200 -1.41 -19.54 3.06
N PRO A 201 -2.41 -19.11 3.87
CA PRO A 201 -2.90 -19.90 4.99
C PRO A 201 -3.71 -21.14 4.58
N HIS A 202 -4.24 -21.17 3.36
CA HIS A 202 -5.09 -22.27 2.89
C HIS A 202 -4.27 -23.44 2.31
N ASP A 203 -4.93 -24.59 2.11
CA ASP A 203 -4.32 -25.76 1.48
C ASP A 203 -3.95 -25.53 0.00
N ASP A 204 -3.13 -26.41 -0.57
CA ASP A 204 -2.62 -26.25 -1.94
C ASP A 204 -3.68 -26.49 -3.02
N LEU A 205 -4.77 -27.20 -2.70
CA LEU A 205 -5.90 -27.38 -3.62
C LEU A 205 -6.70 -26.09 -3.79
N MET A 206 -6.76 -25.25 -2.74
CA MET A 206 -7.44 -23.95 -2.77
C MET A 206 -6.90 -23.06 -3.90
N LEU A 207 -5.57 -22.97 -4.06
CA LEU A 207 -4.95 -22.10 -5.08
C LEU A 207 -5.45 -22.45 -6.48
N GLY A 208 -5.48 -23.74 -6.83
CA GLY A 208 -5.94 -24.18 -8.14
C GLY A 208 -7.43 -23.88 -8.38
N LYS A 209 -8.27 -24.09 -7.37
CA LYS A 209 -9.71 -23.79 -7.45
C LYS A 209 -9.96 -22.29 -7.61
N ALA A 210 -9.28 -21.46 -6.81
CA ALA A 210 -9.42 -20.01 -6.88
C ALA A 210 -8.87 -19.44 -8.21
N LEU A 211 -7.75 -19.96 -8.74
CA LEU A 211 -7.27 -19.59 -10.08
C LEU A 211 -8.30 -19.90 -11.17
N SER A 212 -9.02 -21.03 -11.06
CA SER A 212 -10.09 -21.37 -11.99
C SER A 212 -11.27 -20.39 -11.92
N VAL A 213 -11.63 -19.91 -10.72
CA VAL A 213 -12.66 -18.87 -10.54
C VAL A 213 -12.21 -17.56 -11.17
N LEU A 214 -10.99 -17.10 -10.84
CA LEU A 214 -10.42 -15.86 -11.38
C LEU A 214 -10.30 -15.86 -12.91
N GLY A 215 -10.05 -17.02 -13.52
CA GLY A 215 -10.04 -17.20 -14.96
C GLY A 215 -11.35 -16.81 -15.66
N GLY A 216 -12.48 -16.76 -14.94
CA GLY A 216 -13.77 -16.29 -15.45
C GLY A 216 -13.80 -14.80 -15.83
N ALA A 217 -12.89 -13.99 -15.27
CA ALA A 217 -12.72 -12.58 -15.62
C ALA A 217 -11.24 -12.27 -15.89
N PRO A 218 -10.69 -12.61 -17.08
CA PRO A 218 -9.26 -12.51 -17.39
C PRO A 218 -8.65 -11.11 -17.26
N SER A 219 -9.47 -10.07 -17.35
CA SER A 219 -9.07 -8.66 -17.45
C SER A 219 -10.13 -7.78 -16.78
N PHE A 220 -9.71 -6.64 -16.22
CA PHE A 220 -10.60 -5.59 -15.71
C PHE A 220 -11.29 -4.79 -16.82
N ARG A 221 -10.98 -5.11 -18.09
CA ARG A 221 -11.66 -4.59 -19.27
C ARG A 221 -12.49 -5.72 -19.90
N PRO A 222 -13.76 -5.44 -20.29
CA PRO A 222 -14.37 -4.10 -20.34
C PRO A 222 -14.96 -3.61 -19.01
N SER A 223 -15.08 -4.46 -17.98
CA SER A 223 -15.78 -4.12 -16.73
C SER A 223 -14.89 -4.36 -15.50
N VAL A 224 -14.59 -3.26 -14.78
CA VAL A 224 -13.92 -3.34 -13.47
C VAL A 224 -14.82 -4.03 -12.46
N GLY A 225 -16.13 -3.77 -12.53
CA GLY A 225 -17.12 -4.36 -11.63
C GLY A 225 -17.10 -5.89 -11.69
N GLU A 226 -17.20 -6.46 -12.89
CA GLU A 226 -17.16 -7.92 -13.08
C GLU A 226 -15.84 -8.53 -12.60
N TRP A 227 -14.72 -7.89 -12.95
CA TRP A 227 -13.39 -8.33 -12.54
C TRP A 227 -13.20 -8.32 -11.02
N ALA A 228 -13.68 -7.28 -10.34
CA ALA A 228 -13.63 -7.18 -8.88
C ALA A 228 -14.58 -8.20 -8.23
N MET A 229 -15.81 -8.37 -8.73
CA MET A 229 -16.78 -9.34 -8.22
C MET A 229 -16.24 -10.78 -8.25
N THR A 230 -15.52 -11.18 -9.30
CA THR A 230 -14.87 -12.51 -9.34
C THR A 230 -13.79 -12.67 -8.25
N ALA A 231 -13.08 -11.59 -7.88
CA ALA A 231 -12.14 -11.66 -6.78
C ALA A 231 -12.85 -11.73 -5.42
N PHE A 232 -13.96 -10.98 -5.24
CA PHE A 232 -14.79 -11.09 -4.04
C PHE A 232 -15.45 -12.46 -3.91
N GLU A 233 -15.84 -13.11 -5.01
CA GLU A 233 -16.32 -14.51 -4.98
C GLU A 233 -15.27 -15.47 -4.40
N VAL A 234 -13.99 -15.27 -4.70
CA VAL A 234 -12.90 -16.05 -4.09
C VAL A 234 -12.81 -15.75 -2.60
N ARG A 235 -12.88 -14.48 -2.20
CA ARG A 235 -12.82 -14.07 -0.79
C ARG A 235 -14.00 -14.59 0.04
N ASP A 236 -15.19 -14.67 -0.56
CA ASP A 236 -16.39 -15.19 0.10
C ASP A 236 -16.31 -16.71 0.28
N ARG A 237 -15.70 -17.43 -0.68
CA ARG A 237 -15.52 -18.89 -0.60
C ARG A 237 -14.41 -19.30 0.37
N TRP A 238 -13.38 -18.49 0.50
CA TRP A 238 -12.23 -18.71 1.37
C TRP A 238 -11.98 -17.48 2.22
N SER A 239 -12.81 -17.27 3.23
CA SER A 239 -12.59 -16.22 4.23
C SER A 239 -11.30 -16.50 5.01
N GLU A 240 -10.68 -15.44 5.54
CA GLU A 240 -9.39 -15.48 6.28
C GLU A 240 -8.15 -15.74 5.39
N GLY A 241 -7.73 -14.73 4.64
CA GLY A 241 -6.50 -14.77 3.85
C GLY A 241 -5.27 -14.23 4.58
N GLY A 242 -4.08 -14.51 4.03
CA GLY A 242 -2.81 -14.01 4.54
C GLY A 242 -2.60 -12.50 4.33
N THR A 243 -1.72 -11.93 5.13
CA THR A 243 -1.39 -10.50 5.09
C THR A 243 -0.50 -10.17 3.90
N SER A 244 -0.85 -9.10 3.18
CA SER A 244 -0.05 -8.49 2.12
C SER A 244 -0.45 -7.03 1.91
N LEU A 245 0.45 -6.27 1.28
CA LEU A 245 0.31 -4.85 0.99
C LEU A 245 0.13 -4.63 -0.52
N GLY A 246 -0.79 -3.74 -0.88
CA GLY A 246 -0.86 -3.14 -2.21
C GLY A 246 -0.66 -1.62 -2.11
N VAL A 247 0.13 -1.04 -3.00
CA VAL A 247 0.41 0.40 -3.02
C VAL A 247 -0.09 1.05 -4.33
N PRO A 248 -1.40 1.06 -4.62
CA PRO A 248 -1.96 1.60 -5.86
C PRO A 248 -1.93 3.14 -5.90
N THR A 249 -2.36 3.72 -7.02
CA THR A 249 -2.50 5.18 -7.14
C THR A 249 -3.73 5.56 -7.96
N TRP A 250 -4.34 6.72 -7.65
CA TRP A 250 -5.35 7.32 -8.52
C TRP A 250 -4.76 8.05 -9.73
N PHE A 251 -3.44 8.28 -9.77
CA PHE A 251 -2.76 8.83 -10.94
C PHE A 251 -2.97 7.95 -12.18
N TYR A 252 -2.86 6.64 -12.00
CA TYR A 252 -3.20 5.62 -12.99
C TYR A 252 -4.63 5.10 -12.79
N GLY A 253 -5.63 5.94 -12.50
CA GLY A 253 -6.98 5.46 -12.15
C GLY A 253 -7.76 4.71 -13.25
N HIS A 254 -7.13 4.39 -14.38
CA HIS A 254 -7.58 3.36 -15.31
C HIS A 254 -7.17 1.94 -14.86
N GLU A 255 -6.33 1.80 -13.84
CA GLU A 255 -5.95 0.55 -13.18
C GLU A 255 -6.63 0.48 -11.80
N PRO A 256 -7.62 -0.42 -11.62
CA PRO A 256 -8.28 -0.57 -10.34
C PRO A 256 -7.37 -1.27 -9.31
N PRO A 257 -7.54 -0.99 -8.00
CA PRO A 257 -6.79 -1.68 -6.95
C PRO A 257 -7.19 -3.16 -6.90
N ASN A 258 -6.25 -4.08 -6.69
CA ASN A 258 -6.61 -5.48 -6.56
C ASN A 258 -7.32 -5.77 -5.22
N ALA A 259 -8.21 -6.76 -5.25
CA ALA A 259 -9.01 -7.11 -4.08
C ALA A 259 -8.32 -8.11 -3.13
N PHE A 260 -7.07 -8.50 -3.37
CA PHE A 260 -6.38 -9.52 -2.57
C PHE A 260 -5.35 -8.96 -1.58
N ALA A 261 -4.86 -7.74 -1.80
CA ALA A 261 -4.10 -7.02 -0.80
C ALA A 261 -4.92 -6.89 0.48
N SER A 262 -4.37 -7.31 1.62
CA SER A 262 -5.05 -7.20 2.91
C SER A 262 -5.13 -5.75 3.38
N HIS A 263 -4.09 -4.97 3.05
CA HIS A 263 -3.96 -3.55 3.38
C HIS A 263 -3.53 -2.81 2.11
N ILE A 264 -4.06 -1.61 1.91
CA ILE A 264 -3.89 -0.83 0.69
C ILE A 264 -3.46 0.59 1.04
N ALA A 265 -2.25 0.97 0.64
CA ALA A 265 -1.74 2.33 0.71
C ALA A 265 -1.93 3.00 -0.66
N LYS A 266 -3.12 3.59 -0.89
CA LYS A 266 -3.45 4.21 -2.18
C LYS A 266 -3.09 5.69 -2.16
N PHE A 267 -2.35 6.17 -3.15
CA PHE A 267 -1.86 7.55 -3.19
C PHE A 267 -2.45 8.36 -4.34
N PHE A 268 -2.53 9.68 -4.18
CA PHE A 268 -2.79 10.59 -5.30
C PHE A 268 -1.52 10.89 -6.11
N ALA A 269 -0.39 11.13 -5.44
CA ALA A 269 0.87 11.48 -6.09
C ALA A 269 1.69 10.23 -6.45
N ASN A 270 1.88 9.97 -7.75
CA ASN A 270 2.69 8.84 -8.20
C ASN A 270 4.13 8.86 -7.68
N PRO A 271 4.87 10.00 -7.68
CA PRO A 271 6.25 10.02 -7.20
C PRO A 271 6.38 9.57 -5.74
N VAL A 272 5.44 9.97 -4.88
CA VAL A 272 5.38 9.55 -3.48
C VAL A 272 5.11 8.06 -3.40
N ARG A 273 4.15 7.54 -4.17
CA ARG A 273 3.84 6.10 -4.24
C ARG A 273 5.03 5.24 -4.64
N GLU A 274 5.77 5.61 -5.69
CA GLU A 274 6.91 4.80 -6.16
C GLU A 274 8.03 4.74 -5.13
N ASP A 275 8.43 5.90 -4.59
CA ASP A 275 9.44 5.94 -3.54
C ASP A 275 8.98 5.20 -2.29
N THR A 276 7.70 5.37 -1.93
CA THR A 276 7.15 4.75 -0.73
C THR A 276 7.17 3.23 -0.79
N LEU A 277 6.67 2.63 -1.87
CA LEU A 277 6.68 1.17 -2.03
C LEU A 277 8.11 0.60 -1.90
N LEU A 278 9.07 1.16 -2.65
CA LEU A 278 10.44 0.65 -2.68
C LEU A 278 11.21 0.88 -1.38
N ALA A 279 10.99 2.02 -0.71
CA ALA A 279 11.65 2.35 0.56
C ALA A 279 11.32 1.37 1.68
N ARG A 280 10.13 0.78 1.66
CA ARG A 280 9.68 -0.15 2.72
C ARG A 280 10.01 -1.62 2.42
N CYS A 281 10.54 -1.95 1.23
CA CYS A 281 10.93 -3.32 0.86
C CYS A 281 12.29 -3.71 1.47
N ASN A 282 12.34 -3.96 2.79
CA ASN A 282 13.58 -4.23 3.52
C ASN A 282 14.14 -5.66 3.40
N ALA A 283 13.36 -6.62 2.89
CA ALA A 283 13.77 -8.02 2.76
C ALA A 283 14.11 -8.44 1.32
N GLY A 284 13.92 -7.55 0.35
CA GLY A 284 14.24 -7.77 -1.04
C GLY A 284 13.21 -7.19 -2.01
N VAL A 285 13.59 -7.07 -3.27
CA VAL A 285 12.68 -6.71 -4.37
C VAL A 285 12.84 -7.72 -5.50
N VAL A 286 11.72 -8.24 -5.98
CA VAL A 286 11.63 -9.18 -7.09
C VAL A 286 11.04 -8.47 -8.30
N PHE A 287 11.71 -8.55 -9.45
CA PHE A 287 11.29 -7.91 -10.70
C PHE A 287 10.90 -8.98 -11.72
N LEU A 288 9.60 -9.18 -11.89
CA LEU A 288 9.02 -10.00 -12.95
C LEU A 288 9.06 -9.26 -14.29
N PRO A 289 8.97 -9.96 -15.44
CA PRO A 289 8.91 -9.31 -16.75
C PRO A 289 7.90 -8.15 -16.80
N GLY A 290 8.42 -6.99 -17.17
CA GLY A 290 7.68 -5.74 -17.23
C GLY A 290 8.23 -4.79 -18.28
N ALA A 291 7.68 -3.58 -18.34
CA ALA A 291 8.04 -2.55 -19.32
C ALA A 291 8.60 -1.30 -18.61
N ALA A 292 8.24 -0.10 -19.06
CA ALA A 292 8.82 1.16 -18.59
C ALA A 292 8.74 1.35 -17.06
N GLY A 293 7.57 1.08 -16.46
CA GLY A 293 7.39 1.18 -14.99
C GLY A 293 8.33 0.25 -14.23
N THR A 294 8.40 -1.03 -14.61
CA THR A 294 9.30 -2.00 -13.95
C THR A 294 10.78 -1.69 -14.16
N ILE A 295 11.16 -1.12 -15.31
CA ILE A 295 12.53 -0.64 -15.52
C ILE A 295 12.82 0.54 -14.57
N GLN A 296 11.88 1.47 -14.40
CA GLN A 296 12.02 2.57 -13.44
C GLN A 296 12.23 2.01 -12.02
N GLU A 297 11.38 1.09 -11.59
CA GLU A 297 11.46 0.46 -10.26
C GLU A 297 12.81 -0.25 -10.03
N ILE A 298 13.39 -0.90 -11.05
CA ILE A 298 14.73 -1.51 -10.96
C ILE A 298 15.77 -0.45 -10.58
N PHE A 299 15.77 0.71 -11.24
CA PHE A 299 16.80 1.73 -11.03
C PHE A 299 16.50 2.64 -9.81
N ASP A 300 15.24 2.81 -9.44
CA ASP A 300 14.83 3.44 -8.19
C ASP A 300 15.27 2.58 -6.98
N ALA A 301 15.28 1.25 -7.10
CA ALA A 301 15.84 0.35 -6.09
C ALA A 301 17.38 0.28 -6.13
N ALA A 302 17.98 0.28 -7.33
CA ALA A 302 19.43 0.19 -7.49
C ALA A 302 20.15 1.44 -6.96
N THR A 303 19.53 2.62 -7.09
CA THR A 303 20.18 3.88 -6.73
C THR A 303 20.51 3.98 -5.23
N PRO A 304 19.57 3.74 -4.29
CA PRO A 304 19.89 3.65 -2.86
C PRO A 304 20.91 2.56 -2.52
N ASN A 305 20.85 1.41 -3.19
CA ASN A 305 21.81 0.32 -3.02
C ASN A 305 23.23 0.72 -3.47
N TYR A 306 23.34 1.51 -4.55
CA TYR A 306 24.60 2.04 -5.05
C TYR A 306 25.17 3.14 -4.15
N TYR A 307 24.34 3.96 -3.52
CA TYR A 307 24.83 5.01 -2.61
C TYR A 307 24.89 4.57 -1.14
N SER A 308 24.41 3.36 -0.82
CA SER A 308 24.18 2.89 0.56
C SER A 308 23.34 3.88 1.39
N SER A 309 22.43 4.63 0.75
CA SER A 309 21.68 5.73 1.39
C SER A 309 20.60 5.25 2.34
N ARG A 310 20.24 3.96 2.28
CA ARG A 310 19.28 3.28 3.17
C ARG A 310 19.93 2.21 4.05
N GLY A 311 21.26 2.20 4.14
CA GLY A 311 22.03 1.21 4.91
C GLY A 311 22.60 0.09 4.03
N GLU A 312 22.59 -1.15 4.52
CA GLU A 312 23.05 -2.30 3.74
C GLU A 312 22.19 -2.47 2.47
N PRO A 313 22.79 -2.79 1.30
CA PRO A 313 22.01 -2.90 0.08
C PRO A 313 20.96 -4.02 0.16
N THR A 314 19.73 -3.70 -0.23
CA THR A 314 18.60 -4.63 -0.24
C THR A 314 18.75 -5.63 -1.38
N PRO A 315 18.44 -6.93 -1.19
CA PRO A 315 18.43 -7.91 -2.28
C PRO A 315 17.55 -7.52 -3.47
N MET A 316 18.04 -7.72 -4.69
CA MET A 316 17.29 -7.51 -5.93
C MET A 316 17.35 -8.78 -6.79
N VAL A 317 16.19 -9.35 -7.13
CA VAL A 317 16.09 -10.56 -7.96
C VAL A 317 15.31 -10.27 -9.22
N LEU A 318 15.95 -10.34 -10.38
CA LEU A 318 15.31 -10.23 -11.68
C LEU A 318 14.95 -11.64 -12.18
N VAL A 319 13.75 -11.80 -12.74
CA VAL A 319 13.23 -13.09 -13.24
C VAL A 319 13.03 -13.02 -14.75
N ASP A 320 13.34 -14.12 -15.46
CA ASP A 320 13.40 -14.25 -16.93
C ASP A 320 14.69 -13.63 -17.50
N ARG A 321 15.68 -14.49 -17.74
CA ARG A 321 16.98 -14.10 -18.27
C ARG A 321 16.85 -13.43 -19.63
N ALA A 322 16.14 -14.06 -20.56
CA ALA A 322 15.97 -13.56 -21.92
C ALA A 322 15.32 -12.17 -21.92
N HIS A 323 14.33 -11.93 -21.06
CA HIS A 323 13.70 -10.63 -20.92
C HIS A 323 14.71 -9.55 -20.51
N TRP A 324 15.49 -9.79 -19.45
CA TRP A 324 16.38 -8.78 -18.86
C TRP A 324 17.78 -8.70 -19.46
N THR A 325 18.18 -9.62 -20.35
CA THR A 325 19.47 -9.57 -21.05
C THR A 325 19.35 -9.30 -22.55
N GLU A 326 18.23 -9.64 -23.18
CA GLU A 326 18.08 -9.53 -24.64
C GLU A 326 16.97 -8.56 -25.04
N ARG A 327 15.75 -8.72 -24.51
CA ARG A 327 14.59 -7.91 -24.94
C ARG A 327 14.64 -6.49 -24.39
N LEU A 328 14.81 -6.37 -23.07
CA LEU A 328 14.95 -5.11 -22.33
C LEU A 328 16.17 -5.25 -21.43
N PRO A 329 17.39 -4.99 -21.95
CA PRO A 329 18.65 -5.41 -21.33
C PRO A 329 19.03 -4.56 -20.09
N ALA A 330 18.19 -4.57 -19.06
CA ALA A 330 18.43 -3.90 -17.79
C ALA A 330 19.52 -4.61 -16.97
N TRP A 331 19.61 -5.94 -17.06
CA TRP A 331 20.59 -6.71 -16.28
C TRP A 331 22.04 -6.38 -16.62
N PRO A 332 22.48 -6.31 -17.89
CA PRO A 332 23.84 -5.90 -18.22
C PRO A 332 24.23 -4.55 -17.62
N LEU A 333 23.32 -3.57 -17.63
CA LEU A 333 23.53 -2.25 -17.05
C LEU A 333 23.60 -2.30 -15.52
N LEU A 334 22.62 -2.95 -14.87
CA LEU A 334 22.60 -3.12 -13.41
C LEU A 334 23.87 -3.82 -12.91
N ASN A 335 24.29 -4.89 -13.58
CA ASN A 335 25.50 -5.64 -13.24
C ASN A 335 26.78 -4.81 -13.47
N ALA A 336 26.81 -3.95 -14.48
CA ALA A 336 27.92 -3.03 -14.69
C ALA A 336 27.99 -1.96 -13.58
N LEU A 337 26.86 -1.40 -13.17
CA LEU A 337 26.77 -0.44 -12.06
C LEU A 337 27.12 -1.07 -10.71
N ALA A 338 26.77 -2.33 -10.50
CA ALA A 338 27.04 -3.03 -9.25
C ALA A 338 28.52 -3.40 -9.07
N ARG A 339 29.30 -3.45 -10.17
CA ARG A 339 30.70 -3.88 -10.13
C ARG A 339 31.50 -3.02 -9.15
N ASP A 340 32.32 -3.68 -8.34
CA ASP A 340 33.17 -3.05 -7.32
C ASP A 340 32.39 -2.30 -6.23
N HIS A 341 31.06 -2.52 -6.13
CA HIS A 341 30.19 -1.93 -5.11
C HIS A 341 29.58 -3.03 -4.20
N PRO A 342 29.29 -2.73 -2.91
CA PRO A 342 28.50 -3.63 -2.04
C PRO A 342 27.18 -4.13 -2.62
N MET A 343 26.62 -3.48 -3.64
CA MET A 343 25.42 -3.98 -4.33
C MET A 343 25.68 -5.28 -5.12
N ALA A 344 26.92 -5.56 -5.54
CA ALA A 344 27.26 -6.71 -6.40
C ALA A 344 26.79 -8.06 -5.85
N TRP A 345 26.94 -8.28 -4.54
CA TRP A 345 26.56 -9.53 -3.88
C TRP A 345 25.08 -9.57 -3.47
N ARG A 346 24.32 -8.52 -3.79
CA ARG A 346 22.90 -8.36 -3.46
C ARG A 346 21.99 -8.43 -4.69
N ILE A 347 22.53 -8.67 -5.89
CA ILE A 347 21.73 -8.81 -7.11
C ILE A 347 21.77 -10.26 -7.64
N ALA A 348 20.65 -10.75 -8.16
CA ALA A 348 20.58 -12.04 -8.84
C ALA A 348 19.67 -11.98 -10.07
N LEU A 349 20.00 -12.81 -11.07
CA LEU A 349 19.18 -13.06 -12.24
C LEU A 349 18.86 -14.55 -12.32
N VAL A 350 17.58 -14.89 -12.22
CA VAL A 350 17.07 -16.26 -12.25
C VAL A 350 16.21 -16.51 -13.49
N GLU A 351 16.06 -17.79 -13.86
CA GLU A 351 15.26 -18.15 -15.03
C GLU A 351 13.76 -18.10 -14.73
N SER A 352 13.38 -18.56 -13.54
CA SER A 352 11.98 -18.79 -13.18
C SER A 352 11.60 -18.24 -11.81
N VAL A 353 10.30 -17.97 -11.63
CA VAL A 353 9.74 -17.55 -10.33
C VAL A 353 9.95 -18.57 -9.21
N SER A 354 10.12 -19.86 -9.54
CA SER A 354 10.38 -20.92 -8.55
C SER A 354 11.75 -20.83 -7.89
N GLU A 355 12.74 -20.18 -8.53
CA GLU A 355 14.09 -20.03 -7.99
C GLU A 355 14.23 -18.82 -7.06
N VAL A 356 13.23 -17.92 -7.05
CA VAL A 356 13.28 -16.66 -6.31
C VAL A 356 13.43 -16.86 -4.79
N PRO A 357 12.69 -17.76 -4.11
CA PRO A 357 12.86 -17.96 -2.67
C PRO A 357 14.29 -18.35 -2.29
N ASP A 358 14.89 -19.28 -3.04
CA ASP A 358 16.27 -19.73 -2.81
C ASP A 358 17.28 -18.63 -3.13
N ALA A 359 17.04 -17.84 -4.19
CA ALA A 359 17.88 -16.71 -4.52
C ALA A 359 17.84 -15.64 -3.41
N LEU A 360 16.66 -15.27 -2.92
CA LEU A 360 16.51 -14.31 -1.83
C LEU A 360 17.18 -14.81 -0.55
N ALA A 361 17.01 -16.09 -0.20
CA ALA A 361 17.66 -16.67 0.98
C ALA A 361 19.19 -16.53 0.91
N ARG A 362 19.80 -16.90 -0.24
CA ARG A 362 21.25 -16.74 -0.47
C ARG A 362 21.72 -15.29 -0.39
N LEU A 363 20.94 -14.33 -0.89
CA LEU A 363 21.30 -12.91 -0.87
C LEU A 363 21.12 -12.27 0.52
N LEU A 364 20.36 -12.90 1.41
CA LEU A 364 20.15 -12.46 2.79
C LEU A 364 21.20 -13.03 3.75
N GLU A 365 21.79 -14.17 3.41
CA GLU A 365 22.94 -14.76 4.11
C GLU A 365 24.23 -13.97 3.77
N LYS A 366 24.98 -13.56 4.80
CA LYS A 366 26.20 -12.75 4.67
C LYS A 366 27.40 -13.56 4.20
#